data_AF-D8LSX9-F1
#
_entry.id   AF-D8LSX9-F1
#
_cell.length_a   1.000
_cell.length_b   1.000
_cell.length_c   1.000
_cell.angle_alpha   90.00
_cell.angle_beta   90.00
_cell.angle_gamma   90.00
#
_symmetry.space_group_name_H-M   'P 1'
#
loop_
_entity.id
_entity.type
_entity.pdbx_description
1 polymer ?
#
loop_
_entity_poly.entity_id
_entity_poly.type
_entity_poly.pdbx_seq_one_letter_code
_entity_poly.pdbx_strand_id
1 'polypeptide(L)'
;MRWCISSPSSRGRVAIFERGNGDVVEVGYDMLVGADGVNSRVRKSLEESVPDFTVRQREDHMAFKTIEIPIMGMEEADESWKERFHVINSEVGCIGAAPRPGGKLTAVVILPSSGKTSFGALMKTTQDVRGFFGRHYPSAFGGEGPSVEVAKDFHERRWEGVGLPPT
;
A
#
# COMPACT_ATOMS: atom_id res chain seq x y z
N MET A 1 -8.20 11.99 13.16
CA MET A 1 -7.29 13.11 13.44
C MET A 1 -7.46 14.16 12.35
N ARG A 2 -8.13 15.26 12.69
CA ARG A 2 -8.31 16.43 11.83
C ARG A 2 -7.34 17.50 12.32
N TRP A 3 -6.72 18.20 11.38
CA TRP A 3 -5.76 19.25 11.66
C TRP A 3 -6.28 20.53 11.03
N CYS A 4 -6.27 21.61 11.79
CA CYS A 4 -6.38 22.97 11.28
C CYS A 4 -5.16 23.71 11.80
N ILE A 5 -4.29 24.17 10.91
CA ILE A 5 -3.22 25.08 11.27
C ILE A 5 -3.76 26.45 10.87
N SER A 6 -4.15 27.26 11.86
CA SER A 6 -4.59 28.63 11.58
C SER A 6 -3.37 29.52 11.32
N SER A 7 -3.53 30.42 10.36
CA SER A 7 -2.56 31.45 10.00
C SER A 7 -2.40 32.47 11.16
N PRO A 8 -1.41 33.38 11.10
CA PRO A 8 -1.00 34.17 12.25
C PRO A 8 -2.13 35.11 12.68
N SER A 9 -2.79 34.77 13.79
CA SER A 9 -3.56 35.72 14.56
C SER A 9 -2.62 36.49 15.50
N SER A 10 -3.11 37.57 16.09
CA SER A 10 -2.43 38.37 17.12
C SER A 10 -1.98 37.58 18.38
N ARG A 11 -2.18 36.25 18.42
CA ARG A 11 -1.87 35.34 19.53
C ARG A 11 -0.68 34.39 19.30
N GLY A 12 0.07 34.53 18.20
CA GLY A 12 1.22 33.68 17.90
C GLY A 12 0.89 32.44 17.05
N ARG A 13 1.90 31.59 16.82
CA ARG A 13 1.80 30.37 15.99
C ARG A 13 1.20 29.23 16.82
N VAL A 14 0.02 28.75 16.44
CA VAL A 14 -0.73 27.72 17.18
C VAL A 14 -1.10 26.57 16.26
N ALA A 15 -0.87 25.34 16.72
CA ALA A 15 -1.29 24.11 16.06
C ALA A 15 -2.48 23.51 16.81
N ILE A 16 -3.48 23.04 16.07
CA ILE A 16 -4.71 22.45 16.61
C ILE A 16 -4.71 20.95 16.35
N PHE A 17 -4.85 20.17 17.42
CA PHE A 17 -4.84 18.71 17.41
C PHE A 17 -6.20 18.16 17.85
N GLU A 18 -6.82 17.33 17.03
CA GLU A 18 -8.00 16.54 17.42
C GLU A 18 -7.57 15.13 17.84
N ARG A 19 -7.86 14.79 19.11
CA ARG A 19 -7.60 13.48 19.70
C ARG A 19 -8.67 12.47 19.28
N GLY A 20 -8.37 11.17 19.44
CA GLY A 20 -9.29 10.09 19.05
C GLY A 20 -10.63 10.07 19.80
N ASN A 21 -10.73 10.77 20.94
CA ASN A 21 -11.96 10.96 21.71
C ASN A 21 -12.75 12.23 21.33
N GLY A 22 -12.29 12.98 20.32
CA GLY A 22 -12.91 14.23 19.88
C GLY A 22 -12.42 15.48 20.60
N ASP A 23 -11.56 15.36 21.62
CA ASP A 23 -10.99 16.51 22.30
C ASP A 23 -10.08 17.30 21.36
N VAL A 24 -10.18 18.63 21.44
CA VAL A 24 -9.34 19.55 20.68
C VAL A 24 -8.32 20.19 21.63
N VAL A 25 -7.05 20.15 21.23
CA VAL A 25 -5.94 20.76 21.97
C VAL A 25 -5.24 21.77 21.08
N GLU A 26 -5.02 22.96 21.62
CA GLU A 26 -4.22 24.01 21.00
C GLU A 26 -2.83 24.05 21.63
N VAL A 27 -1.79 24.08 20.80
CA VAL A 27 -0.39 24.12 21.24
C VAL A 27 0.34 25.22 20.49
N GLY A 28 0.94 26.16 21.22
CA GLY A 28 1.84 27.15 20.65
C GLY A 28 3.14 26.50 20.17
N TYR A 29 3.70 26.96 19.05
CA TYR A 29 4.95 26.43 18.50
C TYR A 29 5.85 27.51 17.92
N ASP A 30 7.17 27.32 18.07
CA ASP A 30 8.16 28.14 17.36
C ASP A 30 8.44 27.57 15.96
N MET A 31 8.48 26.25 15.85
CA MET A 31 8.73 25.51 14.61
C MET A 31 7.77 24.32 14.48
N LEU A 32 7.19 24.14 13.30
CA LEU A 32 6.35 22.99 12.96
C LEU A 32 7.04 22.15 11.89
N VAL A 33 7.21 20.85 12.15
CA VAL A 33 7.79 19.88 11.21
C VAL A 33 6.71 18.91 10.75
N GLY A 34 6.41 18.92 9.45
CA GLY A 34 5.46 17.99 8.83
C GLY A 34 6.08 16.63 8.54
N ALA A 35 5.81 15.65 9.41
CA ALA A 35 6.22 14.25 9.25
C ALA A 35 5.02 13.28 9.25
N ASP A 36 3.87 13.75 8.76
CA ASP A 36 2.55 13.11 8.84
C ASP A 36 2.17 12.31 7.57
N GLY A 37 3.17 11.96 6.75
CA GLY A 37 3.04 10.99 5.66
C GLY A 37 2.38 11.52 4.38
N VAL A 38 1.95 10.59 3.52
CA VAL A 38 1.46 10.92 2.16
C VAL A 38 0.21 11.82 2.19
N ASN A 39 -0.66 11.65 3.18
CA ASN A 39 -1.87 12.46 3.39
C ASN A 39 -1.64 13.66 4.33
N SER A 40 -0.45 14.28 4.22
CA SER A 40 0.00 15.36 5.10
C SER A 40 -0.98 16.52 5.18
N ARG A 41 -1.35 16.84 6.40
CA ARG A 41 -2.18 17.96 6.80
C ARG A 41 -1.35 19.23 6.97
N VAL A 42 -0.10 19.08 7.39
CA VAL A 42 0.85 20.20 7.38
C VAL A 42 1.02 20.73 5.95
N ARG A 43 1.24 19.84 4.97
CA ARG A 43 1.33 20.23 3.55
C ARG A 43 0.06 20.90 3.06
N LYS A 44 -1.12 20.34 3.38
CA LYS A 44 -2.41 20.92 3.01
C LYS A 44 -2.61 22.32 3.59
N SER A 45 -2.22 22.55 4.84
CA SER A 45 -2.30 23.89 5.42
C SER A 45 -1.37 24.88 4.73
N LEU A 46 -0.16 24.48 4.35
CA LEU A 46 0.76 25.36 3.62
C LEU A 46 0.16 25.77 2.26
N GLU A 47 -0.44 24.82 1.54
CA GLU A 47 -1.18 25.08 0.29
C GLU A 47 -2.36 26.05 0.48
N GLU A 48 -3.06 25.98 1.61
CA GLU A 48 -4.19 26.86 1.92
C GLU A 48 -3.77 28.25 2.42
N SER A 49 -2.60 28.39 3.06
CA SER A 49 -2.25 29.58 3.86
C SER A 49 -1.01 30.35 3.40
N VAL A 50 -0.14 29.76 2.58
CA VAL A 50 1.09 30.39 2.11
C VAL A 50 0.93 30.78 0.64
N PRO A 51 0.94 32.09 0.31
CA PRO A 51 0.93 32.54 -1.08
C PRO A 51 2.07 31.88 -1.88
N ASP A 52 1.77 31.50 -3.12
CA ASP A 52 2.72 30.87 -4.06
C ASP A 52 3.24 29.48 -3.65
N PHE A 53 2.74 28.87 -2.56
CA PHE A 53 3.02 27.47 -2.25
C PHE A 53 2.19 26.57 -3.17
N THR A 54 2.87 25.83 -4.06
CA THR A 54 2.19 24.96 -5.03
C THR A 54 2.49 23.49 -4.76
N VAL A 55 1.43 22.67 -4.75
CA VAL A 55 1.53 21.21 -4.66
C VAL A 55 1.15 20.61 -6.01
N ARG A 56 1.94 19.65 -6.48
CA ARG A 56 1.61 18.83 -7.64
C ARG A 56 1.55 17.38 -7.21
N GLN A 57 0.36 16.81 -7.23
CA GLN A 57 0.14 15.39 -6.98
C GLN A 57 -0.10 14.69 -8.32
N ARG A 58 0.56 13.55 -8.50
CA ARG A 58 0.27 12.61 -9.58
C ARG A 58 -0.14 11.30 -8.95
N GLU A 59 -1.32 10.84 -9.33
CA GLU A 59 -1.78 9.51 -8.94
C GLU A 59 -1.24 8.50 -9.94
N ASP A 60 -0.64 7.42 -9.45
CA ASP A 60 -0.48 6.23 -10.26
C ASP A 60 -1.80 5.44 -10.26
N HIS A 61 -2.09 4.77 -11.37
CA HIS A 61 -3.28 3.94 -11.51
C HIS A 61 -2.98 2.48 -11.14
N MET A 62 -2.11 2.28 -10.16
CA MET A 62 -1.78 0.97 -9.62
C MET A 62 -2.43 0.77 -8.25
N ALA A 63 -2.58 -0.48 -7.88
CA ALA A 63 -3.01 -0.94 -6.58
C ALA A 63 -2.06 -2.04 -6.13
N PHE A 64 -1.96 -2.27 -4.83
CA PHE A 64 -1.16 -3.35 -4.30
C PHE A 64 -1.86 -4.17 -3.20
N LYS A 65 -1.41 -5.41 -3.06
CA LYS A 65 -1.74 -6.29 -1.93
C LYS A 65 -0.46 -6.87 -1.36
N THR A 66 -0.38 -6.90 -0.04
CA THR A 66 0.72 -7.56 0.69
C THR A 66 0.23 -8.88 1.25
N ILE A 67 0.90 -9.97 0.86
CA ILE A 67 0.62 -11.33 1.33
C ILE A 67 1.89 -12.04 1.80
N GLU A 68 1.72 -13.03 2.68
CA GLU A 68 2.79 -13.99 2.97
C GLU A 68 2.68 -15.17 2.00
N ILE A 69 3.77 -15.49 1.32
CA ILE A 69 3.86 -16.69 0.47
C ILE A 69 4.89 -17.63 1.12
N PRO A 70 4.55 -18.92 1.33
CA PRO A 70 5.55 -19.91 1.67
C PRO A 70 6.49 -20.12 0.48
N ILE A 71 7.74 -20.48 0.75
CA ILE A 71 8.65 -20.93 -0.31
C ILE A 71 8.11 -22.27 -0.84
N MET A 72 7.28 -22.24 -1.88
CA MET A 72 6.62 -23.42 -2.42
C MET A 72 7.51 -24.15 -3.41
N GLY A 73 7.63 -25.47 -3.29
CA GLY A 73 8.26 -26.33 -4.31
C GLY A 73 9.74 -26.06 -4.56
N MET A 74 10.42 -25.41 -3.62
CA MET A 74 11.82 -25.02 -3.71
C MET A 74 12.62 -25.51 -2.50
N GLU A 75 12.31 -26.72 -2.02
CA GLU A 75 13.09 -27.40 -0.99
C GLU A 75 14.57 -27.54 -1.40
N GLU A 76 14.84 -27.59 -2.71
CA GLU A 76 16.17 -27.66 -3.31
C GLU A 76 16.79 -26.28 -3.63
N ALA A 77 16.08 -25.16 -3.39
CA ALA A 77 16.69 -23.85 -3.59
C ALA A 77 17.79 -23.60 -2.55
N ASP A 78 18.95 -23.15 -3.05
CA ASP A 78 20.09 -22.75 -2.21
C ASP A 78 19.68 -21.72 -1.15
N GLU A 79 20.33 -21.76 0.02
CA GLU A 79 20.06 -20.85 1.14
C GLU A 79 20.20 -19.39 0.71
N SER A 80 21.14 -19.08 -0.18
CA SER A 80 21.30 -17.72 -0.70
C SER A 80 20.11 -17.24 -1.53
N TRP A 81 19.27 -18.14 -2.08
CA TRP A 81 18.04 -17.76 -2.77
C TRP A 81 16.96 -17.34 -1.77
N LYS A 82 16.88 -18.03 -0.62
CA LYS A 82 15.91 -17.74 0.44
C LYS A 82 16.14 -16.38 1.11
N GLU A 83 17.34 -15.82 0.97
CA GLU A 83 17.74 -14.50 1.50
C GLU A 83 17.67 -13.36 0.47
N ARG A 84 17.21 -13.62 -0.75
CA ARG A 84 17.11 -12.60 -1.81
C ARG A 84 15.75 -11.94 -1.85
N PHE A 85 15.75 -10.67 -2.26
CA PHE A 85 14.54 -9.97 -2.70
C PHE A 85 14.21 -10.40 -4.13
N HIS A 86 13.06 -11.03 -4.31
CA HIS A 86 12.62 -11.53 -5.61
C HIS A 86 11.73 -10.51 -6.31
N VAL A 87 11.97 -10.29 -7.61
CA VAL A 87 11.09 -9.48 -8.45
C VAL A 87 10.64 -10.33 -9.62
N ILE A 88 9.33 -10.51 -9.75
CA ILE A 88 8.72 -11.21 -10.87
C ILE A 88 7.86 -10.21 -11.63
N ASN A 89 8.24 -9.95 -12.88
CA ASN A 89 7.49 -9.06 -13.76
C ASN A 89 6.62 -9.86 -14.72
N SER A 90 5.48 -9.27 -15.08
CA SER A 90 4.59 -9.76 -16.14
C SER A 90 4.08 -8.59 -16.95
N GLU A 91 3.34 -8.87 -18.03
CA GLU A 91 2.65 -7.85 -18.83
C GLU A 91 1.54 -7.11 -18.05
N VAL A 92 1.02 -7.69 -16.97
CA VAL A 92 -0.11 -7.13 -16.20
C VAL A 92 0.31 -6.41 -14.92
N GLY A 93 1.58 -6.53 -14.51
CA GLY A 93 2.09 -5.96 -13.26
C GLY A 93 3.25 -6.77 -12.69
N CYS A 94 3.64 -6.52 -11.44
CA CYS A 94 4.81 -7.14 -10.82
C CYS A 94 4.53 -7.67 -9.41
N ILE A 95 5.39 -8.59 -8.97
CA ILE A 95 5.45 -9.13 -7.61
C ILE A 95 6.84 -8.84 -7.07
N GLY A 96 6.92 -8.07 -5.98
CA GLY A 96 8.15 -7.90 -5.20
C GLY A 96 8.06 -8.69 -3.92
N ALA A 97 8.96 -9.64 -3.67
CA ALA A 97 8.89 -10.54 -2.53
C ALA A 97 10.17 -10.46 -1.68
N ALA A 98 10.05 -9.85 -0.51
CA ALA A 98 11.13 -9.72 0.45
C ALA A 98 11.23 -10.97 1.34
N PRO A 99 12.44 -11.44 1.64
CA PRO A 99 12.63 -12.59 2.51
C PRO A 99 12.31 -12.24 3.97
N ARG A 100 11.77 -13.23 4.69
CA ARG A 100 11.47 -13.16 6.13
C ARG A 100 12.16 -14.30 6.86
N PRO A 101 12.51 -14.11 8.15
CA PRO A 101 12.97 -15.20 9.00
C PRO A 101 12.00 -16.40 8.94
N GLY A 102 12.54 -17.62 8.91
CA GLY A 102 11.75 -18.85 8.86
C GLY A 102 11.33 -19.31 7.46
N GLY A 103 12.01 -18.86 6.40
CA GLY A 103 11.79 -19.37 5.04
C GLY A 103 10.45 -18.94 4.44
N LYS A 104 9.96 -17.76 4.81
CA LYS A 104 8.76 -17.14 4.23
C LYS A 104 9.13 -15.93 3.39
N LEU A 105 8.26 -15.57 2.46
CA LEU A 105 8.38 -14.32 1.71
C LEU A 105 7.19 -13.40 2.02
N THR A 106 7.45 -12.11 2.19
CA THR A 106 6.41 -11.08 2.14
C THR A 106 6.35 -10.52 0.73
N ALA A 107 5.31 -10.88 -0.01
CA ALA A 107 5.11 -10.46 -1.38
C ALA A 107 4.15 -9.27 -1.46
N VAL A 108 4.57 -8.25 -2.21
CA VAL A 108 3.74 -7.13 -2.66
C VAL A 108 3.39 -7.39 -4.12
N VAL A 109 2.12 -7.63 -4.39
CA VAL A 109 1.58 -7.79 -5.74
C VAL A 109 1.05 -6.45 -6.19
N ILE A 110 1.52 -5.92 -7.31
CA ILE A 110 1.17 -4.61 -7.86
C ILE A 110 0.48 -4.82 -9.21
N LEU A 111 -0.78 -4.42 -9.32
CA LEU A 111 -1.62 -4.52 -10.52
C LEU A 111 -2.32 -3.18 -10.80
N PRO A 112 -2.89 -2.96 -11.99
CA PRO A 112 -3.74 -1.80 -12.25
C PRO A 112 -4.90 -1.69 -11.26
N SER A 113 -5.21 -0.49 -10.82
CA SER A 113 -6.32 -0.22 -9.88
C SER A 113 -7.70 -0.42 -10.52
N SER A 114 -7.78 -0.38 -11.86
CA SER A 114 -9.01 -0.55 -12.62
C SER A 114 -8.79 -1.33 -13.93
N GLY A 115 -9.88 -1.69 -14.60
CA GLY A 115 -9.83 -2.46 -15.84
C GLY A 115 -9.79 -3.97 -15.64
N LYS A 116 -9.67 -4.71 -16.75
CA LYS A 116 -9.84 -6.18 -16.78
C LYS A 116 -8.79 -6.93 -15.97
N THR A 117 -7.63 -6.33 -15.71
CA THR A 117 -6.51 -6.92 -14.96
C THR A 117 -6.38 -6.40 -13.53
N SER A 118 -7.40 -5.68 -13.04
CA SER A 118 -7.43 -5.18 -11.66
C SER A 118 -7.85 -6.24 -10.65
N PHE A 119 -7.52 -6.02 -9.37
CA PHE A 119 -7.95 -6.89 -8.28
C PHE A 119 -9.48 -7.06 -8.23
N GLY A 120 -10.24 -5.97 -8.41
CA GLY A 120 -11.71 -6.01 -8.35
C GLY A 120 -12.35 -6.76 -9.52
N ALA A 121 -11.74 -6.73 -10.70
CA ALA A 121 -12.26 -7.42 -11.89
C ALA A 121 -11.93 -8.92 -11.88
N LEU A 122 -10.71 -9.27 -11.47
CA LEU A 122 -10.18 -10.63 -11.63
C LEU A 122 -10.42 -11.56 -10.45
N MET A 123 -10.57 -11.05 -9.22
CA MET A 123 -10.36 -11.88 -8.02
C MET A 123 -11.63 -12.04 -7.20
N LYS A 124 -12.67 -12.60 -7.83
CA LYS A 124 -13.99 -12.80 -7.23
C LYS A 124 -14.07 -14.05 -6.38
N THR A 125 -13.21 -15.03 -6.66
CA THR A 125 -13.12 -16.29 -5.92
C THR A 125 -11.66 -16.67 -5.70
N THR A 126 -11.43 -17.58 -4.74
CA THR A 126 -10.13 -18.24 -4.54
C THR A 126 -9.61 -18.92 -5.82
N GLN A 127 -10.50 -19.48 -6.64
CA GLN A 127 -10.11 -20.15 -7.88
C GLN A 127 -9.65 -19.15 -8.95
N ASP A 128 -10.28 -17.97 -9.01
CA ASP A 128 -9.85 -16.92 -9.94
C ASP A 128 -8.44 -16.41 -9.59
N VAL A 129 -8.14 -16.27 -8.29
CA VAL A 129 -6.80 -15.92 -7.80
C VAL A 129 -5.77 -16.95 -8.28
N ARG A 130 -6.04 -18.24 -8.07
CA ARG A 130 -5.15 -19.32 -8.53
C ARG A 130 -4.93 -19.28 -10.04
N GLY A 131 -6.02 -19.22 -10.80
CA GLY A 131 -5.98 -19.17 -12.26
C GLY A 131 -5.24 -17.94 -12.80
N PHE A 132 -5.39 -16.79 -12.14
CA PHE A 132 -4.68 -15.57 -12.51
C PHE A 132 -3.16 -15.71 -12.33
N PHE A 133 -2.73 -16.12 -11.14
CA PHE A 133 -1.29 -16.25 -10.85
C PHE A 133 -0.64 -17.39 -11.63
N GLY A 134 -1.34 -18.51 -11.83
CA GLY A 134 -0.87 -19.60 -12.67
C GLY A 134 -0.65 -19.15 -14.12
N ARG A 135 -1.55 -18.32 -14.66
CA ARG A 135 -1.47 -17.83 -16.05
C ARG A 135 -0.41 -16.74 -16.24
N HIS A 136 -0.39 -15.72 -15.38
CA HIS A 136 0.42 -14.53 -15.59
C HIS A 136 1.79 -14.57 -14.90
N TYR A 137 1.95 -15.46 -13.91
CA TYR A 137 3.20 -15.61 -13.14
C TYR A 137 3.63 -17.09 -13.05
N PRO A 138 3.67 -17.84 -14.17
CA PRO A 138 3.95 -19.28 -14.14
C PRO A 138 5.35 -19.60 -13.59
N SER A 139 6.33 -18.71 -13.75
CA SER A 139 7.68 -18.89 -13.18
C SER A 139 7.71 -18.90 -11.66
N ALA A 140 6.72 -18.29 -11.01
CA ALA A 140 6.61 -18.23 -9.56
C ALA A 140 5.66 -19.30 -8.99
N PHE A 141 4.70 -19.77 -9.79
CA PHE A 141 3.62 -20.63 -9.32
C PHE A 141 3.42 -21.92 -10.13
N GLY A 142 4.37 -22.29 -10.99
CA GLY A 142 4.35 -23.55 -11.75
C GLY A 142 3.16 -23.69 -12.72
N GLY A 143 2.48 -22.61 -13.08
CA GLY A 143 1.30 -22.64 -13.95
C GLY A 143 -0.03 -22.94 -13.24
N GLU A 144 -0.02 -23.46 -12.02
CA GLU A 144 -1.23 -23.84 -11.28
C GLU A 144 -1.72 -22.75 -10.31
N GLY A 145 -0.85 -21.79 -9.99
CA GLY A 145 -1.12 -20.72 -9.03
C GLY A 145 -0.69 -21.06 -7.60
N PRO A 146 -0.83 -20.10 -6.66
CA PRO A 146 -0.53 -20.31 -5.24
C PRO A 146 -1.40 -21.40 -4.62
N SER A 147 -1.02 -21.95 -3.46
CA SER A 147 -1.85 -22.91 -2.71
C SER A 147 -3.25 -22.34 -2.42
N VAL A 148 -4.21 -23.22 -2.10
CA VAL A 148 -5.59 -22.79 -1.80
C VAL A 148 -5.63 -21.84 -0.61
N GLU A 149 -4.79 -22.08 0.40
CA GLU A 149 -4.68 -21.26 1.61
C GLU A 149 -4.17 -19.85 1.27
N VAL A 150 -3.09 -19.76 0.48
CA VAL A 150 -2.53 -18.47 0.04
C VAL A 150 -3.50 -17.74 -0.86
N ALA A 151 -4.18 -18.43 -1.77
CA ALA A 151 -5.18 -17.84 -2.65
C ALA A 151 -6.39 -17.32 -1.87
N LYS A 152 -6.79 -18.01 -0.81
CA LYS A 152 -7.85 -17.58 0.10
C LYS A 152 -7.45 -16.34 0.88
N ASP A 153 -6.27 -16.34 1.52
CA ASP A 153 -5.73 -15.16 2.22
C ASP A 153 -5.62 -13.95 1.27
N PHE A 154 -5.12 -14.17 0.06
CA PHE A 154 -5.04 -13.12 -0.96
C PHE A 154 -6.42 -12.56 -1.32
N HIS A 155 -7.42 -13.43 -1.51
CA HIS A 155 -8.77 -13.02 -1.87
C HIS A 155 -9.44 -12.19 -0.76
N GLU A 156 -9.34 -12.66 0.50
CA GLU A 156 -10.00 -12.06 1.66
C GLU A 156 -9.35 -10.73 2.09
N ARG A 157 -8.04 -10.55 1.87
CA ARG A 157 -7.37 -9.27 2.16
C ARG A 157 -7.88 -8.16 1.28
N ARG A 158 -8.08 -6.97 1.86
CA ARG A 158 -8.30 -5.75 1.07
C ARG A 158 -7.01 -5.35 0.35
N TRP A 159 -7.17 -4.81 -0.85
CA TRP A 159 -6.07 -4.15 -1.56
C TRP A 159 -5.99 -2.69 -1.13
N GLU A 160 -4.78 -2.14 -1.23
CA GLU A 160 -4.49 -0.74 -1.00
C GLU A 160 -4.31 -0.06 -2.37
N GLY A 161 -4.96 1.08 -2.57
CA GLY A 161 -4.94 1.81 -3.83
C GLY A 161 -6.04 2.88 -3.87
N VAL A 162 -6.02 3.72 -4.90
CA VAL A 162 -6.92 4.89 -4.99
C VAL A 162 -8.36 4.45 -5.37
N GLY A 163 -9.33 4.76 -4.47
CA GLY A 163 -10.78 4.57 -4.60
C GLY A 163 -11.31 3.30 -3.90
N LEU A 164 -11.94 3.35 -2.72
CA LEU A 164 -13.08 4.17 -2.30
C LEU A 164 -12.91 4.68 -0.85
N PRO A 165 -13.50 5.83 -0.48
CA PRO A 165 -13.79 6.10 0.93
C PRO A 165 -14.75 5.02 1.48
N PRO A 166 -14.68 4.69 2.78
CA PRO A 166 -15.73 3.90 3.42
C PRO A 166 -17.07 4.64 3.25
N THR A 167 -18.08 3.93 2.74
CA THR A 167 -19.49 4.31 2.92
C THR A 167 -19.90 4.16 4.37
#